data_AF-A0A7W0U309-F1
#
_entry.id   AF-A0A7W0U309-F1
#
_cell.length_a   1.000
_cell.length_b   1.000
_cell.length_c   1.000
_cell.angle_alpha   90.00
_cell.angle_beta   90.00
_cell.angle_gamma   90.00
#
_symmetry.space_group_name_H-M   'P 1'
#
loop_
_entity.id
_entity.type
_entity.pdbx_description
1 polymer ?
#
loop_
_entity_poly.entity_id
_entity_poly.type
_entity_poly.pdbx_seq_one_letter_code
_entity_poly.pdbx_strand_id
1 'polypeptide(L)' 'GCYSRRINIQHRLVYEVFPDRHVVHVLRMWTHYE' A
#
# COMPACT_ATOMS: atom_id res chain seq x y z
N GLY A 1 -9.27 -5.55 -3.68
CA GLY A 1 -8.10 -6.45 -3.74
C GLY A 1 -6.91 -5.74 -3.11
N CYS A 2 -6.22 -6.38 -2.16
CA CYS A 2 -5.13 -5.75 -1.41
C CYS A 2 -3.80 -5.87 -2.17
N TYR A 3 -3.15 -4.74 -2.41
CA TYR A 3 -1.90 -4.61 -3.14
C TYR A 3 -0.78 -4.13 -2.22
N SER A 4 0.43 -4.62 -2.47
CA SER A 4 1.64 -4.15 -1.81
C SER A 4 2.60 -3.59 -2.83
N ARG A 5 3.15 -2.39 -2.59
CA ARG A 5 4.15 -1.77 -3.45
C ARG A 5 5.32 -1.25 -2.64
N ARG A 6 6.53 -1.61 -3.06
CA ARG A 6 7.78 -1.10 -2.47
C ARG A 6 7.96 0.37 -2.86
N ILE A 7 8.09 1.26 -1.88
CA ILE A 7 8.37 2.69 -2.09
C ILE A 7 9.88 2.94 -2.08
N ASN A 8 10.60 2.31 -1.16
CA ASN A 8 12.07 2.33 -1.10
C ASN A 8 12.58 0.99 -0.54
N ILE A 9 13.89 0.83 -0.36
CA ILE A 9 14.48 -0.45 0.08
C ILE A 9 13.93 -0.93 1.44
N GLN A 10 13.53 -0.01 2.31
CA GLN A 10 13.02 -0.29 3.65
C GLN A 10 11.49 -0.28 3.75
N HIS A 11 10.76 0.30 2.79
CA HIS A 11 9.33 0.58 2.99
C HIS A 11 8.43 -0.03 1.91
N ARG A 12 7.31 -0.60 2.35
CA ARG A 12 6.22 -1.10 1.50
C ARG A 12 4.89 -0.46 1.88
N LEU A 13 4.22 0.10 0.89
CA LEU A 13 2.85 0.59 1.02
C LEU A 13 1.88 -0.55 0.77
N VAL A 14 0.91 -0.72 1.65
CA VAL A 14 -0.22 -1.63 1.45
C VAL A 14 -1.48 -0.82 1.26
N TYR A 15 -2.16 -1.07 0.15
CA TYR A 15 -3.33 -0.31 -0.29
C TYR A 15 -4.35 -1.20 -0.98
N GLU A 16 -5.59 -0.75 -1.00
CA GLU A 16 -6.67 -1.35 -1.76
C GLU A 16 -7.17 -0.37 -2.83
N VAL A 17 -7.49 -0.89 -4.01
CA VAL A 17 -8.07 -0.10 -5.11
C VAL A 17 -9.55 -0.40 -5.22
N PHE A 18 -10.37 0.65 -5.21
CA PHE A 18 -11.79 0.61 -5.52
C PHE A 18 -12.02 1.27 -6.89
N PRO A 19 -11.97 0.50 -7.99
CA PRO A 19 -12.01 1.05 -9.35
C PRO A 19 -13.32 1.78 -9.63
N ASP A 20 -14.47 1.25 -9.20
CA ASP A 20 -15.78 1.86 -9.44
C ASP A 20 -15.94 3.24 -8.80
N ARG A 21 -15.14 3.53 -7.76
CA ARG A 21 -15.17 4.79 -7.01
C ARG A 21 -14.00 5.72 -7.37
N HIS A 22 -13.05 5.25 -8.20
CA HIS A 22 -11.76 5.91 -8.41
C HIS A 22 -11.05 6.27 -7.09
N VAL A 23 -11.16 5.41 -6.08
CA VAL A 23 -10.54 5.64 -4.75
C VAL A 23 -9.46 4.60 -4.50
N VAL A 24 -8.33 5.06 -3.97
CA VAL A 24 -7.29 4.19 -3.39
C VAL A 24 -7.32 4.36 -1.87
N HIS A 25 -7.55 3.26 -1.16
CA HIS A 25 -7.54 3.23 0.30
C HIS A 25 -6.18 2.75 0.78
N VAL A 26 -5.42 3.64 1.41
CA VAL A 26 -4.12 3.31 2.02
C VAL A 26 -4.37 2.69 3.39
N LEU A 27 -3.94 1.44 3.56
CA LEU A 27 -4.18 0.69 4.80
C LEU A 27 -3.05 0.92 5.81
N ARG A 28 -1.79 0.77 5.37
CA ARG A 28 -0.60 0.94 6.22
C ARG A 28 0.68 1.05 5.40
N MET A 29 1.70 1.58 6.05
CA MET A 29 3.09 1.55 5.61
C MET A 29 3.84 0.50 6.44
N TRP A 30 4.48 -0.45 5.78
CA TRP A 30 5.39 -1.41 6.41
C TRP A 30 6.82 -0.92 6.28
N THR A 31 7.52 -0.82 7.40
CA THR A 31 8.98 -0.74 7.48
C THR A 31 9.55 -2.16 7.52
N HIS A 32 10.70 -2.38 6.88
CA HIS A 32 11.46 -3.60 6.99
C HIS A 32 12.53 -3.41 8.06
N TYR A 33 12.31 -4.09 9.19
CA TYR A 33 12.96 -3.90 10.50
C TYR A 33 12.78 -2.49 11.08
N GLU A 34 12.28 -2.43 12.32
CA GLU A 34 12.41 -1.27 13.21
C GLU A 34 13.88 -1.05 13.59
#